data_AF-A0A803NJC6-F1
#
_entry.id   AF-A0A803NJC6-F1
#
_cell.length_a   1.000
_cell.length_b   1.000
_cell.length_c   1.000
_cell.angle_alpha   90.00
_cell.angle_beta   90.00
_cell.angle_gamma   90.00
#
_symmetry.space_group_name_H-M   'P 1'
#
loop_
_entity.id
_entity.type
_entity.pdbx_description
1 polymer ?
#
loop_
_entity_poly.entity_id
_entity_poly.type
_entity_poly.pdbx_seq_one_letter_code
_entity_poly.pdbx_strand_id
1 'polypeptide(L)'
;MASKPGILTDWPWKPLGKFKYLIVAPWAISSTYMYLTKDDPMERDFSTFTIFPILLSRYVHNQIWISLSRYRSAKGNNRIVDKSLDFDQVDRERNWDDQILFTAILSYLGTRIIPNGRNVAIWKTDGIIITILLHVFVVEFLYYWLHRALHHHYLYSRYHSHHHSSIVTEPITSVAHPFAEHMAYFLLFAIPLLITAFTETVSVALLIGYITYIDFMNNLGHCNFEFIPKWFFSLFPLLKYLMYTPSFHSLHHTQFRTNYCLFMPMYDYIYGTVDESSENLYEMSLKRKEELPNVVYLTHMTTPESIYHMEIGFPALASRPHSSSKWYLWLMWPLTALSTLMAGLYARPFLVESHRFHKLTLQTWAIPKYKIQYFLQWQKSSVNNLIEKAILDAEEKGVKVLSLGLLNQKEDLNAYGEIYVKRYPELKVKVVDGSSLAVGVILNSIPKGTTQVLLTGNLTKVAYAVALALSHKGIQVASSKEEEYKKLKKSSINMSNNSTTNECLVFSQKLVAKKSDECMAYSGNSTWVRRLE
;
A
#
# COMPACT_ATOMS: atom_id res chain seq x y z
N MET A 1 11.40 -2.96 17.08
CA MET A 1 12.14 -1.92 17.84
C MET A 1 13.62 -2.28 17.82
N ALA A 2 14.51 -1.34 18.14
CA ALA A 2 15.94 -1.62 18.27
C ALA A 2 16.17 -2.79 19.25
N SER A 3 17.23 -3.57 19.03
CA SER A 3 17.50 -4.77 19.82
C SER A 3 17.69 -4.52 21.33
N LYS A 4 18.20 -3.33 21.69
CA LYS A 4 18.37 -2.87 23.07
C LYS A 4 18.04 -1.37 23.13
N PRO A 5 16.77 -0.95 23.19
CA PRO A 5 16.36 0.45 23.05
C PRO A 5 17.18 1.43 23.90
N GLY A 6 17.69 2.51 23.28
CA GLY A 6 18.41 3.58 23.96
C GLY A 6 17.50 4.64 24.58
N ILE A 7 18.11 5.67 25.19
CA ILE A 7 17.40 6.86 25.67
C ILE A 7 16.77 7.58 24.48
N LEU A 8 15.55 8.10 24.64
CA LEU A 8 14.79 8.77 23.57
C LEU A 8 14.57 7.87 22.35
N THR A 9 14.31 6.57 22.57
CA THR A 9 13.92 5.67 21.47
C THR A 9 12.55 6.04 20.89
N ASP A 10 11.58 6.29 21.77
CA ASP A 10 10.21 6.59 21.40
C ASP A 10 9.99 8.08 21.12
N TRP A 11 9.12 8.36 20.16
CA TRP A 11 8.65 9.71 19.87
C TRP A 11 7.89 10.31 21.06
N PRO A 12 8.06 11.61 21.39
CA PRO A 12 7.41 12.24 22.54
C PRO A 12 5.88 12.13 22.53
N TRP A 13 5.28 12.09 21.35
CA TRP A 13 3.83 12.00 21.15
C TRP A 13 3.32 10.59 20.86
N LYS A 14 4.16 9.56 20.99
CA LYS A 14 3.72 8.16 20.87
C LYS A 14 2.48 7.83 21.74
N PRO A 15 2.35 8.34 22.98
CA PRO A 15 1.14 8.11 23.80
C PRO A 15 -0.16 8.68 23.19
N LEU A 16 -0.09 9.70 22.33
CA LEU A 16 -1.26 10.28 21.68
C LEU A 16 -1.81 9.39 20.56
N GLY A 17 -1.02 8.44 20.05
CA GLY A 17 -1.41 7.56 18.95
C GLY A 17 -1.97 8.35 17.76
N LYS A 18 -3.24 8.10 17.41
CA LYS A 18 -3.92 8.77 16.28
C LYS A 18 -4.20 10.25 16.50
N PHE A 19 -4.11 10.75 17.73
CA PHE A 19 -4.35 12.15 18.07
C PHE A 19 -3.11 13.03 17.94
N LYS A 20 -1.95 12.47 17.53
CA LYS A 20 -0.69 13.21 17.38
C LYS A 20 -0.80 14.48 16.53
N TYR A 21 -1.68 14.52 15.53
CA TYR A 21 -1.90 15.69 14.68
C TYR A 21 -2.46 16.91 15.42
N LEU A 22 -3.06 16.73 16.60
CA LEU A 22 -3.54 17.84 17.45
C LEU A 22 -2.39 18.74 17.93
N ILE A 23 -1.14 18.27 17.90
CA ILE A 23 0.04 19.08 18.26
C ILE A 23 0.24 20.23 17.27
N VAL A 24 0.04 19.97 15.98
CA VAL A 24 0.33 20.92 14.90
C VAL A 24 -0.92 21.69 14.46
N ALA A 25 -2.11 21.11 14.67
CA ALA A 25 -3.38 21.68 14.19
C ALA A 25 -3.61 23.15 14.62
N PRO A 26 -3.37 23.58 15.88
CA PRO A 26 -3.56 24.98 16.26
C PRO A 26 -2.66 25.95 15.48
N TRP A 27 -1.43 25.55 15.17
CA TRP A 27 -0.48 26.38 14.43
C TRP A 27 -0.84 26.45 12.95
N ALA A 28 -1.24 25.32 12.36
CA ALA A 28 -1.76 25.27 10.99
C ALA A 28 -3.00 26.17 10.84
N ILE A 29 -4.02 25.97 11.70
CA ILE A 29 -5.26 26.76 11.67
C ILE A 29 -4.96 28.25 11.86
N SER A 30 -4.17 28.62 12.86
CA SER A 30 -3.83 30.01 13.14
C SER A 30 -3.08 30.66 11.97
N SER A 31 -2.07 29.98 11.41
CA SER A 31 -1.29 30.52 10.28
C SER A 31 -2.13 30.69 9.02
N THR A 32 -3.00 29.72 8.71
CA THR A 32 -3.94 29.80 7.59
C THR A 32 -4.97 30.91 7.79
N TYR A 33 -5.57 31.00 8.97
CA TYR A 33 -6.54 32.05 9.29
C TYR A 33 -5.91 33.43 9.15
N MET A 34 -4.77 33.68 9.80
CA MET A 34 -4.08 34.97 9.73
C MET A 34 -3.71 35.35 8.29
N TYR A 35 -3.28 34.40 7.46
CA TYR A 35 -2.96 34.70 6.06
C TYR A 35 -4.21 35.06 5.23
N LEU A 36 -5.34 34.40 5.48
CA LEU A 36 -6.57 34.58 4.70
C LEU A 36 -7.41 35.79 5.13
N THR A 37 -7.37 36.18 6.41
CA THR A 37 -8.25 37.23 6.95
C THR A 37 -7.61 38.60 7.04
N LYS A 38 -6.30 38.72 6.79
CA LYS A 38 -5.62 40.01 6.78
C LYS A 38 -5.92 40.78 5.49
N ASP A 39 -6.49 41.97 5.63
CA ASP A 39 -6.85 42.83 4.51
C ASP A 39 -5.61 43.39 3.79
N ASP A 40 -4.60 43.82 4.56
CA ASP A 40 -3.33 44.29 4.01
C ASP A 40 -2.44 43.11 3.58
N PRO A 41 -2.10 42.97 2.28
CA PRO A 41 -1.16 41.96 1.80
C PRO A 41 0.22 42.03 2.48
N MET A 42 0.67 43.19 2.95
CA MET A 42 1.97 43.34 3.63
C MET A 42 1.97 42.71 5.03
N GLU A 43 0.81 42.51 5.64
CA GLU A 43 0.67 41.83 6.93
C GLU A 43 0.57 40.29 6.78
N ARG A 44 0.49 39.78 5.55
CA ARG A 44 0.33 38.35 5.27
C ARG A 44 1.68 37.64 5.28
N ASP A 45 1.89 36.78 6.28
CA ASP A 45 3.09 35.94 6.34
C ASP A 45 2.99 34.70 5.46
N PHE A 46 3.43 34.86 4.22
CA PHE A 46 3.49 33.79 3.23
C PHE A 46 4.41 32.64 3.67
N SER A 47 5.50 32.94 4.38
CA SER A 47 6.46 31.92 4.81
C SER A 47 5.90 31.00 5.89
N THR A 48 5.19 31.56 6.88
CA THR A 48 4.51 30.75 7.92
C THR A 48 3.28 30.04 7.34
N PHE A 49 2.54 30.69 6.44
CA PHE A 49 1.39 30.08 5.75
C PHE A 49 1.79 28.84 4.95
N THR A 50 2.90 28.91 4.21
CA THR A 50 3.36 27.83 3.32
C THR A 50 3.83 26.58 4.06
N ILE A 51 4.09 26.63 5.37
CA ILE A 51 4.47 25.46 6.17
C ILE A 51 3.45 24.33 6.01
N PHE A 52 2.16 24.60 6.22
CA PHE A 52 1.14 23.55 6.15
C PHE A 52 1.00 22.94 4.72
N PRO A 53 0.90 23.72 3.63
CA PRO A 53 0.99 23.22 2.27
C PRO A 53 2.24 22.36 1.99
N ILE A 54 3.41 22.76 2.51
CA ILE A 54 4.65 21.98 2.36
C ILE A 54 4.51 20.62 3.05
N LEU A 55 4.01 20.58 4.28
CA LEU A 55 3.81 19.31 5.01
C LEU A 55 2.84 18.37 4.27
N LEU A 56 1.75 18.92 3.70
CA LEU A 56 0.82 18.15 2.90
C LEU A 56 1.50 17.62 1.62
N SER A 57 2.28 18.46 0.95
CA SER A 57 3.07 18.06 -0.23
C SER A 57 4.00 16.89 0.09
N ARG A 58 4.70 16.93 1.22
CA ARG A 58 5.56 15.83 1.68
C ARG A 58 4.79 14.54 1.91
N TYR A 59 3.62 14.61 2.56
CA TYR A 59 2.78 13.43 2.77
C TYR A 59 2.36 12.80 1.44
N VAL A 60 1.92 13.63 0.49
CA VAL A 60 1.53 13.19 -0.86
C VAL A 60 2.73 12.60 -1.62
N HIS A 61 3.88 13.28 -1.58
CA HIS A 61 5.11 12.83 -2.22
C HIS A 61 5.55 11.44 -1.73
N ASN A 62 5.63 11.24 -0.41
CA ASN A 62 5.97 9.95 0.18
C ASN A 62 4.93 8.88 -0.18
N GLN A 63 3.63 9.21 -0.12
CA GLN A 63 2.58 8.27 -0.50
C GLN A 63 2.68 7.82 -1.97
N ILE A 64 2.98 8.73 -2.90
CA ILE A 64 3.21 8.39 -4.31
C ILE A 64 4.37 7.40 -4.45
N TRP A 65 5.49 7.65 -3.75
CA TRP A 65 6.63 6.75 -3.75
C TRP A 65 6.32 5.37 -3.16
N ILE A 66 5.60 5.31 -2.05
CA ILE A 66 5.14 4.04 -1.44
C ILE A 66 4.31 3.26 -2.45
N SER A 67 3.29 3.91 -3.05
CA SER A 67 2.43 3.31 -4.05
C SER A 67 3.22 2.80 -5.27
N LEU A 68 4.17 3.60 -5.77
CA LEU A 68 5.04 3.22 -6.89
C LEU A 68 5.95 2.03 -6.52
N SER A 69 6.58 2.07 -5.34
CA SER A 69 7.47 1.00 -4.86
C SER A 69 6.73 -0.31 -4.70
N ARG A 70 5.51 -0.29 -4.15
CA ARG A 70 4.67 -1.48 -4.00
C ARG A 70 4.20 -2.03 -5.33
N TYR A 71 3.77 -1.16 -6.25
CA TYR A 71 3.39 -1.58 -7.60
C TYR A 71 4.56 -2.24 -8.35
N ARG A 72 5.74 -1.63 -8.31
CA ARG A 72 6.96 -2.17 -8.93
C ARG A 72 7.40 -3.47 -8.25
N SER A 73 7.33 -3.52 -6.92
CA SER A 73 7.61 -4.73 -6.15
C SER A 73 6.66 -5.86 -6.53
N ALA A 74 5.35 -5.60 -6.66
CA ALA A 74 4.37 -6.61 -7.09
C ALA A 74 4.71 -7.16 -8.49
N LYS A 75 5.08 -6.29 -9.44
CA LYS A 75 5.47 -6.68 -10.80
C LYS A 75 6.75 -7.53 -10.82
N GLY A 76 7.70 -7.21 -9.93
CA GLY A 76 8.93 -7.98 -9.74
C GLY A 76 10.01 -7.74 -10.78
N ASN A 77 9.72 -6.96 -11.84
CA ASN A 77 10.75 -6.50 -12.75
C ASN A 77 11.64 -5.46 -12.06
N ASN A 78 12.93 -5.55 -12.31
CA ASN A 78 13.92 -4.70 -11.66
C ASN A 78 13.96 -4.73 -10.13
N ARG A 79 13.33 -5.73 -9.49
CA ARG A 79 13.34 -5.89 -8.03
C ARG A 79 14.76 -6.20 -7.53
N ILE A 80 15.18 -5.49 -6.48
CA ILE A 80 16.53 -5.61 -5.92
C ILE A 80 16.59 -6.80 -4.95
N VAL A 81 15.84 -6.75 -3.86
CA VAL A 81 15.75 -7.81 -2.85
C VAL A 81 14.58 -8.73 -3.17
N ASP A 82 14.86 -10.03 -3.37
CA ASP A 82 13.84 -11.06 -3.61
C ASP A 82 13.23 -11.62 -2.32
N LYS A 83 12.58 -10.76 -1.53
CA LYS A 83 11.85 -11.13 -0.32
C LYS A 83 10.51 -10.39 -0.27
N SER A 84 9.52 -11.00 0.35
CA SER A 84 8.24 -10.34 0.67
C SER A 84 8.41 -9.40 1.86
N LEU A 85 7.57 -8.36 1.91
CA LEU A 85 7.45 -7.52 3.09
C LEU A 85 6.86 -8.34 4.25
N ASP A 86 7.51 -8.23 5.40
CA ASP A 86 7.08 -8.91 6.62
C ASP A 86 6.04 -8.09 7.38
N PHE A 87 5.07 -8.74 8.02
CA PHE A 87 4.01 -8.04 8.76
C PHE A 87 4.58 -7.21 9.91
N ASP A 88 5.61 -7.72 10.61
CA ASP A 88 6.25 -6.99 11.69
C ASP A 88 6.99 -5.75 11.15
N GLN A 89 7.51 -5.79 9.91
CA GLN A 89 8.10 -4.61 9.28
C GLN A 89 7.04 -3.55 9.00
N VAL A 90 5.93 -3.94 8.37
CA VAL A 90 4.82 -3.03 8.05
C VAL A 90 4.30 -2.31 9.30
N ASP A 91 4.17 -3.03 10.43
CA ASP A 91 3.70 -2.43 11.68
C ASP A 91 4.71 -1.47 12.31
N ARG A 92 6.01 -1.76 12.20
CA ARG A 92 7.09 -0.88 12.69
C ARG A 92 7.15 0.44 11.92
N GLU A 93 6.97 0.39 10.60
CA GLU A 93 7.11 1.54 9.71
C GLU A 93 5.81 2.38 9.61
N ARG A 94 4.75 1.95 10.30
CA ARG A 94 3.41 2.54 10.19
C ARG A 94 3.32 4.02 10.56
N ASN A 95 4.15 4.49 11.48
CA ASN A 95 4.15 5.89 11.95
C ASN A 95 5.25 6.74 11.28
N TRP A 96 5.61 6.41 10.04
CA TRP A 96 6.61 7.15 9.24
C TRP A 96 6.35 8.65 9.14
N ASP A 97 5.10 9.09 9.29
CA ASP A 97 4.69 10.49 9.25
C ASP A 97 5.04 11.28 10.52
N ASP A 98 5.53 10.64 11.59
CA ASP A 98 6.04 11.33 12.79
C ASP A 98 7.13 12.36 12.43
N GLN A 99 7.98 12.06 11.46
CA GLN A 99 8.98 12.99 10.95
C GLN A 99 8.38 14.27 10.35
N ILE A 100 7.20 14.17 9.71
CA ILE A 100 6.50 15.30 9.11
C ILE A 100 5.97 16.19 10.25
N LEU A 101 5.40 15.60 11.30
CA LEU A 101 4.98 16.35 12.49
C LEU A 101 6.17 17.04 13.15
N PHE A 102 7.31 16.36 13.26
CA PHE A 102 8.50 16.95 13.85
C PHE A 102 9.01 18.15 13.04
N THR A 103 9.07 18.00 11.72
CA THR A 103 9.41 19.10 10.81
C THR A 103 8.43 20.25 10.97
N ALA A 104 7.13 19.97 11.09
CA ALA A 104 6.12 21.00 11.30
C ALA A 104 6.40 21.81 12.57
N ILE A 105 6.65 21.11 13.68
CA ILE A 105 6.92 21.74 14.97
C ILE A 105 8.14 22.65 14.85
N LEU A 106 9.23 22.13 14.30
CA LEU A 106 10.48 22.89 14.15
C LEU A 106 10.32 24.07 13.20
N SER A 107 9.62 23.92 12.08
CA SER A 107 9.38 25.02 11.13
C SER A 107 8.58 26.14 11.76
N TYR A 108 7.47 25.83 12.45
CA TYR A 108 6.66 26.85 13.13
C TYR A 108 7.37 27.51 14.31
N LEU A 109 8.23 26.77 15.03
CA LEU A 109 9.09 27.37 16.05
C LEU A 109 10.16 28.26 15.41
N GLY A 110 10.74 27.81 14.30
CA GLY A 110 11.73 28.55 13.51
C GLY A 110 11.24 29.93 13.11
N THR A 111 10.01 30.04 12.58
CA THR A 111 9.42 31.35 12.21
C THR A 111 9.11 32.25 13.40
N ARG A 112 9.19 31.76 14.64
CA ARG A 112 8.98 32.55 15.86
C ARG A 112 10.27 32.92 16.58
N ILE A 113 11.26 32.04 16.53
CA ILE A 113 12.50 32.15 17.31
C ILE A 113 13.60 32.79 16.48
N ILE A 114 13.70 32.46 15.19
CA ILE A 114 14.77 32.94 14.33
C ILE A 114 14.46 34.39 13.91
N PRO A 115 15.36 35.36 14.16
CA PRO A 115 15.24 36.72 13.64
C PRO A 115 15.08 36.69 12.13
N ASN A 116 14.15 37.49 11.57
CA ASN A 116 13.82 37.46 10.13
C ASN A 116 13.29 36.11 9.62
N GLY A 117 12.83 35.22 10.51
CA GLY A 117 12.23 33.93 10.15
C GLY A 117 10.79 34.02 9.61
N ARG A 118 10.20 35.22 9.57
CA ARG A 118 8.89 35.51 8.97
C ARG A 118 9.06 36.35 7.72
N ASN A 119 8.10 36.29 6.81
CA ASN A 119 8.11 37.06 5.56
C ASN A 119 9.40 36.90 4.75
N VAL A 120 10.02 35.70 4.77
CA VAL A 120 11.22 35.45 3.98
C VAL A 120 10.92 35.58 2.49
N ALA A 121 11.92 35.99 1.70
CA ALA A 121 11.77 36.17 0.27
C ALA A 121 11.32 34.88 -0.42
N ILE A 122 10.58 34.99 -1.52
CA ILE A 122 10.12 33.82 -2.29
C ILE A 122 11.31 33.11 -2.94
N TRP A 123 12.28 33.86 -3.45
CA TRP A 123 13.42 33.36 -4.20
C TRP A 123 14.72 34.11 -3.84
N LYS A 124 15.80 33.37 -3.58
CA LYS A 124 17.16 33.89 -3.39
C LYS A 124 18.19 32.90 -3.93
N THR A 125 18.84 33.26 -5.04
CA THR A 125 19.75 32.36 -5.78
C THR A 125 21.02 32.03 -5.00
N ASP A 126 21.58 33.01 -4.31
CA ASP A 126 22.73 32.87 -3.42
C ASP A 126 22.47 31.83 -2.31
N GLY A 127 21.33 31.92 -1.62
CA GLY A 127 20.94 30.94 -0.60
C GLY A 127 20.79 29.53 -1.16
N ILE A 128 20.25 29.38 -2.37
CA ILE A 128 20.12 28.08 -3.06
C ILE A 128 21.52 27.50 -3.34
N ILE A 129 22.44 28.30 -3.88
CA ILE A 129 23.82 27.87 -4.17
C ILE A 129 24.55 27.48 -2.87
N ILE A 130 24.45 28.31 -1.83
CA ILE A 130 25.03 28.03 -0.51
C ILE A 130 24.48 26.69 0.04
N THR A 131 23.17 26.46 -0.08
CA THR A 131 22.54 25.22 0.39
C THR A 131 23.07 24.00 -0.34
N ILE A 132 23.22 24.06 -1.67
CA ILE A 132 23.77 22.97 -2.47
C ILE A 132 25.21 22.66 -2.03
N LEU A 133 26.06 23.68 -1.91
CA LEU A 133 27.47 23.51 -1.51
C LEU A 133 27.57 22.93 -0.09
N LEU A 134 26.80 23.46 0.85
CA LEU A 134 26.78 22.95 2.23
C LEU A 134 26.25 21.52 2.28
N HIS A 135 25.27 21.16 1.45
CA HIS A 135 24.79 19.80 1.41
C HIS A 135 25.88 18.83 0.93
N VAL A 136 26.48 19.11 -0.24
CA VAL A 136 27.51 18.28 -0.87
C VAL A 136 28.74 18.10 0.02
N PHE A 137 29.23 19.18 0.63
CA PHE A 137 30.53 19.17 1.32
C PHE A 137 30.44 19.03 2.84
N VAL A 138 29.36 19.49 3.47
CA VAL A 138 29.22 19.48 4.93
C VAL A 138 28.25 18.39 5.37
N VAL A 139 27.02 18.39 4.83
CA VAL A 139 25.98 17.45 5.25
C VAL A 139 26.36 16.02 4.91
N GLU A 140 26.75 15.74 3.66
CA GLU A 140 27.16 14.39 3.23
C GLU A 140 28.37 13.88 4.03
N PHE A 141 29.38 14.73 4.24
CA PHE A 141 30.57 14.37 5.01
C PHE A 141 30.23 14.01 6.46
N LEU A 142 29.46 14.87 7.14
CA LEU A 142 29.07 14.64 8.53
C LEU A 142 28.11 13.45 8.65
N TYR A 143 27.20 13.26 7.68
CA TYR A 143 26.33 12.09 7.64
C TYR A 143 27.16 10.81 7.55
N TYR A 144 28.11 10.73 6.61
CA TYR A 144 28.93 9.55 6.40
C TYR A 144 29.57 9.06 7.71
N TRP A 145 30.15 9.97 8.49
CA TRP A 145 30.76 9.63 9.78
C TRP A 145 29.73 9.32 10.87
N LEU A 146 28.62 10.06 10.93
CA LEU A 146 27.53 9.76 11.86
C LEU A 146 26.96 8.37 11.60
N HIS A 147 26.67 8.04 10.34
CA HIS A 147 26.13 6.76 9.92
C HIS A 147 27.10 5.63 10.23
N ARG A 148 28.39 5.78 9.91
CA ARG A 148 29.42 4.82 10.28
C ARG A 148 29.54 4.64 11.81
N ALA A 149 29.40 5.71 12.59
CA ALA A 149 29.36 5.62 14.06
C ALA A 149 28.10 4.89 14.56
N LEU A 150 26.94 5.11 13.93
CA LEU A 150 25.70 4.39 14.23
C LEU A 150 25.81 2.87 13.99
N HIS A 151 26.69 2.45 13.08
CA HIS A 151 27.05 1.04 12.87
C HIS A 151 28.04 0.46 13.87
N HIS A 152 28.58 1.27 14.78
CA HIS A 152 29.32 0.77 15.92
C HIS A 152 28.37 0.00 16.85
N HIS A 153 28.78 -1.20 17.31
CA HIS A 153 27.92 -2.16 18.03
C HIS A 153 27.04 -1.56 19.14
N TYR A 154 27.56 -0.58 19.89
CA TYR A 154 26.84 0.11 20.95
C TYR A 154 25.64 0.92 20.44
N LEU A 155 25.87 1.79 19.44
CA LEU A 155 24.83 2.64 18.84
C LEU A 155 23.90 1.83 17.94
N TYR A 156 24.45 0.85 17.23
CA TYR A 156 23.68 -0.03 16.35
C TYR A 156 22.59 -0.75 17.13
N SER A 157 22.95 -1.45 18.21
CA SER A 157 21.98 -2.20 19.00
C SER A 157 20.87 -1.34 19.61
N ARG A 158 21.15 -0.05 19.88
CA ARG A 158 20.24 0.89 20.56
C ARG A 158 19.37 1.72 19.64
N TYR A 159 19.89 2.06 18.47
CA TYR A 159 19.28 3.04 17.58
C TYR A 159 19.12 2.45 16.18
N HIS A 160 20.24 2.21 15.51
CA HIS A 160 20.25 1.96 14.07
C HIS A 160 19.78 0.56 13.63
N SER A 161 19.84 -0.44 14.53
CA SER A 161 19.29 -1.78 14.29
C SER A 161 17.79 -1.77 14.05
N HIS A 162 17.07 -0.74 14.51
CA HIS A 162 15.65 -0.61 14.21
C HIS A 162 15.42 -0.36 12.72
N HIS A 163 16.20 0.53 12.11
CA HIS A 163 16.15 0.82 10.69
C HIS A 163 16.58 -0.39 9.85
N HIS A 164 17.71 -1.02 10.21
CA HIS A 164 18.22 -2.22 9.54
C HIS A 164 17.40 -3.49 9.75
N SER A 165 16.40 -3.46 10.63
CA SER A 165 15.43 -4.55 10.72
C SER A 165 14.53 -4.65 9.48
N SER A 166 14.52 -3.61 8.64
CA SER A 166 13.75 -3.51 7.40
C SER A 166 14.59 -3.89 6.19
N ILE A 167 14.82 -5.19 6.00
CA ILE A 167 15.66 -5.72 4.91
C ILE A 167 15.05 -5.47 3.52
N VAL A 168 13.72 -5.50 3.42
CA VAL A 168 13.02 -5.13 2.19
C VAL A 168 12.67 -3.66 2.30
N THR A 169 13.56 -2.78 1.85
CA THR A 169 13.35 -1.34 1.99
C THR A 169 12.09 -0.88 1.25
N GLU A 170 11.24 -0.12 1.94
CA GLU A 170 10.21 0.73 1.35
C GLU A 170 10.63 2.20 1.47
N PRO A 171 10.10 3.12 0.65
CA PRO A 171 10.40 4.55 0.80
C PRO A 171 10.27 5.08 2.24
N ILE A 172 9.32 4.55 3.00
CA ILE A 172 9.11 4.88 4.43
C ILE A 172 10.17 4.33 5.38
N THR A 173 10.91 3.29 4.99
CA THR A 173 12.06 2.78 5.77
C THR A 173 13.09 3.88 6.01
N SER A 174 13.22 4.82 5.07
CA SER A 174 14.14 5.97 5.16
C SER A 174 13.93 6.86 6.39
N VAL A 175 12.73 6.84 6.96
CA VAL A 175 12.37 7.67 8.12
C VAL A 175 11.97 6.84 9.34
N ALA A 176 12.02 5.51 9.24
CA ALA A 176 11.71 4.58 10.31
C ALA A 176 12.88 4.43 11.29
N HIS A 177 13.14 5.50 12.05
CA HIS A 177 14.24 5.58 13.02
C HIS A 177 13.72 5.88 14.43
N PRO A 178 14.45 5.47 15.48
CA PRO A 178 14.21 5.93 16.84
C PRO A 178 14.36 7.46 16.95
N PHE A 179 13.64 8.08 17.88
CA PHE A 179 13.54 9.54 17.97
C PHE A 179 14.90 10.24 18.13
N ALA A 180 15.80 9.70 18.97
CA ALA A 180 17.14 10.26 19.17
C ALA A 180 18.00 10.29 17.90
N GLU A 181 17.97 9.21 17.12
CA GLU A 181 18.67 9.11 15.86
C GLU A 181 18.08 10.09 14.84
N HIS A 182 16.75 10.19 14.82
CA HIS A 182 16.05 11.13 13.97
C HIS A 182 16.39 12.58 14.32
N MET A 183 16.50 12.93 15.60
CA MET A 183 16.98 14.24 16.05
C MET A 183 18.38 14.56 15.50
N ALA A 184 19.30 13.59 15.50
CA ALA A 184 20.65 13.78 14.97
C ALA A 184 20.62 14.09 13.45
N TYR A 185 19.81 13.35 12.68
CA TYR A 185 19.61 13.64 11.26
C TYR A 185 18.95 15.00 11.04
N PHE A 186 17.97 15.40 11.84
CA PHE A 186 17.33 16.71 11.74
C PHE A 186 18.30 17.85 12.00
N LEU A 187 19.15 17.75 13.03
CA LEU A 187 20.18 18.75 13.31
C LEU A 187 21.16 18.87 12.14
N LEU A 188 21.55 17.73 11.57
CA LEU A 188 22.42 17.68 10.41
C LEU A 188 21.78 18.36 9.18
N PHE A 189 20.53 18.03 8.86
CA PHE A 189 19.81 18.65 7.74
C PHE A 189 19.43 20.11 7.99
N ALA A 190 19.37 20.54 9.25
CA ALA A 190 19.14 21.94 9.59
C ALA A 190 20.35 22.83 9.30
N ILE A 191 21.58 22.29 9.15
CA ILE A 191 22.80 23.09 8.95
C ILE A 191 22.67 24.08 7.78
N PRO A 192 22.32 23.66 6.54
CA PRO A 192 22.18 24.61 5.44
C PRO A 192 21.05 25.63 5.66
N LEU A 193 19.96 25.22 6.30
CA LEU A 193 18.81 26.08 6.57
C LEU A 193 19.13 27.16 7.62
N LEU A 194 19.85 26.79 8.67
CA LEU A 194 20.28 27.72 9.71
C LEU A 194 21.34 28.69 9.17
N ILE A 195 22.33 28.21 8.41
CA ILE A 195 23.34 29.09 7.81
C ILE A 195 22.70 30.10 6.85
N THR A 196 21.75 29.66 6.02
CA THR A 196 21.04 30.58 5.12
C THR A 196 20.10 31.53 5.85
N ALA A 197 19.54 31.13 6.99
CA ALA A 197 18.80 32.05 7.85
C ALA A 197 19.73 33.11 8.48
N PHE A 198 20.89 32.70 9.03
CA PHE A 198 21.86 33.63 9.64
C PHE A 198 22.54 34.57 8.66
N THR A 199 22.71 34.14 7.40
CA THR A 199 23.24 34.98 6.32
C THR A 199 22.15 35.76 5.60
N GLU A 200 20.90 35.68 6.06
CA GLU A 200 19.73 36.32 5.45
C GLU A 200 19.50 35.95 3.98
N THR A 201 19.95 34.78 3.56
CA THR A 201 19.81 34.26 2.19
C THR A 201 18.69 33.21 2.05
N VAL A 202 18.02 32.86 3.15
CA VAL A 202 16.89 31.92 3.14
C VAL A 202 15.74 32.42 2.26
N SER A 203 15.08 31.50 1.56
CA SER A 203 13.89 31.78 0.76
C SER A 203 12.89 30.63 0.80
N VAL A 204 11.63 30.91 0.47
CA VAL A 204 10.57 29.89 0.41
C VAL A 204 10.93 28.79 -0.61
N ALA A 205 11.43 29.17 -1.80
CA ALA A 205 11.85 28.21 -2.82
C ALA A 205 12.98 27.28 -2.34
N LEU A 206 13.95 27.81 -1.59
CA LEU A 206 15.02 27.01 -0.98
C LEU A 206 14.46 25.99 0.01
N LEU A 207 13.58 26.41 0.93
CA LEU A 207 12.99 25.52 1.94
C LEU A 207 12.21 24.38 1.27
N ILE A 208 11.36 24.71 0.29
CA ILE A 208 10.58 23.72 -0.47
C ILE A 208 11.52 22.79 -1.25
N GLY A 209 12.47 23.35 -2.00
CA GLY A 209 13.36 22.60 -2.85
C GLY A 209 14.26 21.64 -2.08
N TYR A 210 14.86 22.11 -0.98
CA TYR A 210 15.78 21.31 -0.17
C TYR A 210 15.07 20.18 0.57
N ILE A 211 13.90 20.46 1.17
CA ILE A 211 13.11 19.41 1.83
C ILE A 211 12.61 18.38 0.80
N THR A 212 12.16 18.83 -0.37
CA THR A 212 11.72 17.94 -1.44
C THR A 212 12.87 17.08 -1.97
N TYR A 213 14.07 17.66 -2.09
CA TYR A 213 15.28 16.94 -2.50
C TYR A 213 15.65 15.84 -1.49
N ILE A 214 15.65 16.15 -0.19
CA ILE A 214 15.92 15.16 0.87
C ILE A 214 14.89 14.02 0.83
N ASP A 215 13.59 14.35 0.75
CA ASP A 215 12.54 13.33 0.68
C ASP A 215 12.67 12.49 -0.59
N PHE A 216 12.93 13.11 -1.75
CA PHE A 216 13.11 12.42 -3.02
C PHE A 216 14.27 11.44 -2.98
N MET A 217 15.45 11.89 -2.53
CA MET A 217 16.64 11.06 -2.50
C MET A 217 16.52 9.91 -1.50
N ASN A 218 15.92 10.15 -0.33
CA ASN A 218 15.62 9.11 0.64
C ASN A 218 14.65 8.06 0.08
N ASN A 219 13.56 8.49 -0.55
CA ASN A 219 12.57 7.60 -1.16
C ASN A 219 13.15 6.80 -2.33
N LEU A 220 14.02 7.43 -3.14
CA LEU A 220 14.74 6.77 -4.22
C LEU A 220 15.66 5.68 -3.68
N GLY A 221 16.46 5.96 -2.65
CA GLY A 221 17.40 4.97 -2.08
C GLY A 221 16.73 3.78 -1.42
N HIS A 222 15.54 3.99 -0.86
CA HIS A 222 14.81 2.96 -0.11
C HIS A 222 13.70 2.29 -0.93
N CYS A 223 13.61 2.52 -2.24
CA CYS A 223 12.69 1.74 -3.06
C CYS A 223 13.33 0.39 -3.46
N ASN A 224 12.55 -0.70 -3.40
CA ASN A 224 13.07 -2.05 -3.71
C ASN A 224 13.12 -2.36 -5.21
N PHE A 225 13.34 -1.35 -6.07
CA PHE A 225 13.45 -1.53 -7.51
C PHE A 225 14.47 -0.59 -8.13
N GLU A 226 15.26 -1.10 -9.07
CA GLU A 226 16.22 -0.31 -9.83
C GLU A 226 15.57 0.27 -11.09
N PHE A 227 15.74 1.57 -11.32
CA PHE A 227 15.16 2.24 -12.48
C PHE A 227 16.08 3.29 -13.10
N ILE A 228 17.27 3.52 -12.52
CA ILE A 228 18.27 4.44 -13.09
C ILE A 228 18.94 3.72 -14.26
N PRO A 229 18.75 4.17 -15.51
CA PRO A 229 19.27 3.46 -16.66
C PRO A 229 20.77 3.69 -16.84
N LYS A 230 21.50 2.69 -17.37
CA LYS A 230 22.96 2.77 -17.54
C LYS A 230 23.43 3.99 -18.33
N TRP A 231 22.67 4.37 -19.37
CA TRP A 231 23.02 5.51 -20.21
C TRP A 231 23.11 6.82 -19.42
N PHE A 232 22.40 6.92 -18.29
CA PHE A 232 22.42 8.12 -17.44
C PHE A 232 23.82 8.37 -16.88
N PHE A 233 24.48 7.34 -16.35
CA PHE A 233 25.86 7.44 -15.87
C PHE A 233 26.89 7.41 -17.01
N SER A 234 26.57 6.81 -18.16
CA SER A 234 27.45 6.93 -19.34
C SER A 234 27.50 8.36 -19.89
N LEU A 235 26.37 9.07 -19.88
CA LEU A 235 26.28 10.45 -20.34
C LEU A 235 26.86 11.44 -19.32
N PHE A 236 26.67 11.18 -18.03
CA PHE A 236 27.17 12.01 -16.93
C PHE A 236 27.96 11.17 -15.90
N PRO A 237 29.23 10.82 -16.19
CA PRO A 237 30.01 9.91 -15.34
C PRO A 237 30.18 10.38 -13.90
N LEU A 238 30.25 11.69 -13.66
CA LEU A 238 30.39 12.26 -12.32
C LEU A 238 29.17 12.00 -11.42
N LEU A 239 27.98 11.78 -12.00
CA LEU A 239 26.77 11.52 -11.21
C LEU A 239 26.85 10.22 -10.43
N LYS A 240 27.67 9.25 -10.85
CA LYS A 240 27.92 8.00 -10.09
C LYS A 240 28.49 8.27 -8.69
N TYR A 241 29.16 9.41 -8.49
CA TYR A 241 29.72 9.82 -7.21
C TYR A 241 28.81 10.79 -6.43
N LEU A 242 27.92 11.50 -7.12
CA LEU A 242 27.04 12.54 -6.56
C LEU A 242 25.60 12.05 -6.29
N MET A 243 25.29 10.81 -6.65
CA MET A 243 23.98 10.22 -6.45
C MET A 243 24.10 8.70 -6.39
N TYR A 244 23.63 8.08 -5.30
CA TYR A 244 23.54 6.64 -5.21
C TYR A 244 22.45 6.10 -6.14
N THR A 245 22.40 4.79 -6.29
CA THR A 245 21.26 4.10 -6.89
C THR A 245 20.41 3.43 -5.80
N PRO A 246 19.13 3.10 -6.07
CA PRO A 246 18.33 2.27 -5.17
C PRO A 246 19.06 0.96 -4.81
N SER A 247 19.73 0.34 -5.79
CA SER A 247 20.53 -0.88 -5.57
C SER A 247 21.74 -0.66 -4.66
N PHE A 248 22.44 0.47 -4.76
CA PHE A 248 23.59 0.78 -3.91
C PHE A 248 23.20 0.90 -2.43
N HIS A 249 22.10 1.60 -2.14
CA HIS A 249 21.61 1.77 -0.78
C HIS A 249 20.89 0.53 -0.24
N SER A 250 20.13 -0.19 -1.07
CA SER A 250 19.53 -1.46 -0.68
C SER A 250 20.60 -2.50 -0.28
N LEU A 251 21.77 -2.48 -0.92
CA LEU A 251 22.90 -3.34 -0.56
C LEU A 251 23.43 -3.03 0.85
N HIS A 252 23.45 -1.76 1.26
CA HIS A 252 23.77 -1.35 2.63
C HIS A 252 22.85 -2.04 3.66
N HIS A 253 21.55 -2.10 3.39
CA HIS A 253 20.55 -2.79 4.24
C HIS A 253 20.71 -4.32 4.30
N THR A 254 21.54 -4.91 3.44
CA THR A 254 21.78 -6.36 3.43
C THR A 254 23.18 -6.76 3.90
N GLN A 255 24.18 -5.91 3.68
CA GLN A 255 25.58 -6.16 4.08
C GLN A 255 25.97 -5.42 5.37
N PHE A 256 25.26 -4.35 5.73
CA PHE A 256 25.41 -3.51 6.93
C PHE A 256 26.74 -2.76 7.10
N ARG A 257 27.83 -3.20 6.45
CA ARG A 257 29.19 -2.70 6.72
C ARG A 257 29.86 -1.97 5.55
N THR A 258 29.08 -1.65 4.53
CA THR A 258 29.52 -1.02 3.28
C THR A 258 28.49 0.01 2.85
N ASN A 259 28.84 0.92 1.94
CA ASN A 259 27.92 1.90 1.34
C ASN A 259 27.23 2.82 2.38
N TYR A 260 28.01 3.63 3.10
CA TYR A 260 27.55 4.48 4.21
C TYR A 260 27.09 5.89 3.80
N CYS A 261 27.27 6.31 2.55
CA CYS A 261 26.90 7.65 2.09
C CYS A 261 25.43 7.99 2.39
N LEU A 262 25.14 9.28 2.52
CA LEU A 262 23.74 9.73 2.58
C LEU A 262 23.13 9.61 1.18
N PHE A 263 23.59 10.43 0.23
CA PHE A 263 23.14 10.39 -1.16
C PHE A 263 24.31 10.31 -2.14
N MET A 264 25.53 10.68 -1.72
CA MET A 264 26.68 10.83 -2.60
C MET A 264 27.75 9.76 -2.33
N PRO A 265 27.85 8.70 -3.17
CA PRO A 265 28.84 7.64 -3.00
C PRO A 265 30.29 8.11 -2.95
N MET A 266 30.61 9.35 -3.35
CA MET A 266 31.96 9.91 -3.32
C MET A 266 32.70 9.64 -1.99
N TYR A 267 32.03 9.73 -0.85
CA TYR A 267 32.66 9.49 0.45
C TYR A 267 32.97 8.01 0.68
N ASP A 268 32.12 7.10 0.20
CA ASP A 268 32.43 5.67 0.22
C ASP A 268 33.63 5.32 -0.66
N TYR A 269 33.76 5.97 -1.84
CA TYR A 269 34.94 5.79 -2.70
C TYR A 269 36.21 6.35 -2.05
N ILE A 270 36.15 7.56 -1.45
CA ILE A 270 37.28 8.20 -0.77
C ILE A 270 37.79 7.34 0.39
N TYR A 271 36.88 6.77 1.18
CA TYR A 271 37.22 6.01 2.38
C TYR A 271 37.25 4.49 2.19
N GLY A 272 37.06 4.00 0.96
CA GLY A 272 37.16 2.58 0.63
C GLY A 272 36.07 1.70 1.26
N THR A 273 34.84 2.21 1.37
CA THR A 273 33.70 1.49 1.96
C THR A 273 32.64 1.07 0.93
N VAL A 274 32.93 1.22 -0.37
CA VAL A 274 32.07 0.70 -1.45
C VAL A 274 32.07 -0.84 -1.43
N ASP A 275 30.88 -1.44 -1.44
CA ASP A 275 30.73 -2.89 -1.57
C ASP A 275 31.13 -3.36 -2.97
N GLU A 276 31.96 -4.41 -3.05
CA GLU A 276 32.45 -4.99 -4.31
C GLU A 276 31.31 -5.47 -5.22
N SER A 277 30.16 -5.85 -4.66
CA SER A 277 29.01 -6.34 -5.41
C SER A 277 28.07 -5.23 -5.92
N SER A 278 28.33 -3.96 -5.59
CA SER A 278 27.46 -2.82 -5.93
C SER A 278 27.15 -2.72 -7.42
N GLU A 279 28.17 -2.77 -8.28
CA GLU A 279 27.99 -2.67 -9.74
C GLU A 279 27.23 -3.90 -10.29
N ASN A 280 27.59 -5.10 -9.82
CA ASN A 280 26.92 -6.33 -10.24
C ASN A 280 25.44 -6.34 -9.84
N LEU A 281 25.10 -5.92 -8.63
CA LEU A 281 23.71 -5.84 -8.17
C LEU A 281 22.90 -4.83 -9.00
N TYR A 282 23.47 -3.65 -9.28
CA TYR A 282 22.86 -2.65 -10.16
C TYR A 282 22.55 -3.24 -11.55
N GLU A 283 23.53 -3.89 -12.17
CA GLU A 283 23.39 -4.53 -13.47
C GLU A 283 22.34 -5.65 -13.50
N MET A 284 22.39 -6.54 -12.51
CA MET A 284 21.47 -7.67 -12.40
C MET A 284 20.04 -7.20 -12.16
N SER A 285 19.86 -6.17 -11.32
CA SER A 285 18.56 -5.57 -11.06
C SER A 285 17.99 -4.97 -12.34
N LEU A 286 18.77 -4.22 -13.14
CA LEU A 286 18.28 -3.70 -14.42
C LEU A 286 17.86 -4.78 -15.43
N LYS A 287 18.53 -5.94 -15.43
CA LYS A 287 18.22 -7.07 -16.33
C LYS A 287 17.08 -7.96 -15.83
N ARG A 288 16.65 -7.81 -14.58
CA ARG A 288 15.64 -8.67 -13.95
C ARG A 288 14.28 -8.51 -14.61
N LYS A 289 13.78 -9.61 -15.19
CA LYS A 289 12.47 -9.69 -15.85
C LYS A 289 11.32 -9.75 -14.83
N GLU A 290 10.12 -9.47 -15.33
CA GLU A 290 8.87 -9.60 -14.58
C GLU A 290 8.73 -11.02 -13.99
N GLU A 291 8.19 -11.10 -12.78
CA GLU A 291 7.96 -12.39 -12.11
C GLU A 291 6.71 -13.06 -12.71
N LEU A 292 6.87 -14.29 -13.22
CA LEU A 292 5.76 -15.04 -13.81
C LEU A 292 4.92 -15.70 -12.72
N PRO A 293 3.60 -15.39 -12.63
CA PRO A 293 2.75 -16.00 -11.61
C PRO A 293 2.39 -17.45 -11.96
N ASN A 294 2.23 -18.28 -10.92
CA ASN A 294 1.66 -19.61 -11.09
C ASN A 294 0.13 -19.59 -11.04
N VAL A 295 -0.43 -18.68 -10.25
CA VAL A 295 -1.87 -18.52 -10.06
C VAL A 295 -2.24 -17.05 -10.12
N VAL A 296 -3.32 -16.74 -10.82
CA VAL A 296 -3.89 -15.40 -10.91
C VAL A 296 -5.29 -15.40 -10.30
N TYR A 297 -5.57 -14.47 -9.39
CA TYR A 297 -6.91 -14.14 -8.94
C TYR A 297 -7.39 -12.86 -9.65
N LEU A 298 -8.40 -12.98 -10.51
CA LEU A 298 -8.92 -11.86 -11.29
C LEU A 298 -10.12 -11.23 -10.59
N THR A 299 -9.92 -10.05 -10.02
CA THR A 299 -10.93 -9.28 -9.28
C THR A 299 -11.40 -8.04 -10.06
N HIS A 300 -12.26 -7.22 -9.46
CA HIS A 300 -12.67 -5.92 -9.96
C HIS A 300 -12.96 -4.96 -8.79
N MET A 301 -13.07 -3.67 -9.06
CA MET A 301 -13.42 -2.67 -8.05
C MET A 301 -14.89 -2.77 -7.67
N THR A 302 -15.22 -2.58 -6.39
CA THR A 302 -16.61 -2.65 -5.93
C THR A 302 -17.28 -1.28 -6.00
N THR A 303 -16.72 -0.29 -5.30
CA THR A 303 -17.15 1.12 -5.32
C THR A 303 -16.00 2.04 -5.73
N PRO A 304 -16.24 3.31 -6.11
CA PRO A 304 -15.18 4.28 -6.38
C PRO A 304 -14.11 4.36 -5.28
N GLU A 305 -14.52 4.23 -4.01
CA GLU A 305 -13.65 4.30 -2.83
C GLU A 305 -12.84 3.01 -2.59
N SER A 306 -13.14 1.91 -3.28
CA SER A 306 -12.42 0.64 -3.11
C SER A 306 -10.94 0.72 -3.45
N ILE A 307 -10.53 1.74 -4.22
CA ILE A 307 -9.13 2.06 -4.55
C ILE A 307 -8.27 2.28 -3.31
N TYR A 308 -8.86 2.80 -2.23
CA TYR A 308 -8.15 3.07 -0.98
C TYR A 308 -7.83 1.82 -0.18
N HIS A 309 -8.51 0.72 -0.48
CA HIS A 309 -8.33 -0.58 0.15
C HIS A 309 -7.40 -1.51 -0.65
N MET A 310 -6.84 -1.04 -1.77
CA MET A 310 -5.79 -1.75 -2.48
C MET A 310 -4.46 -1.58 -1.72
N GLU A 311 -3.57 -2.57 -1.80
CA GLU A 311 -2.25 -2.54 -1.13
C GLU A 311 -1.34 -1.41 -1.65
N ILE A 312 -1.50 -1.05 -2.93
CA ILE A 312 -0.89 0.12 -3.57
C ILE A 312 -1.42 1.43 -2.97
N GLY A 313 -2.63 1.43 -2.40
CA GLY A 313 -3.26 2.57 -1.76
C GLY A 313 -2.75 2.79 -0.33
N PHE A 314 -3.66 2.74 0.64
CA PHE A 314 -3.32 3.01 2.03
C PHE A 314 -3.35 1.71 2.84
N PRO A 315 -2.19 1.19 3.31
CA PRO A 315 -2.16 -0.07 4.09
C PRO A 315 -3.07 -0.04 5.34
N ALA A 316 -3.22 1.11 5.98
CA ALA A 316 -4.12 1.29 7.12
C ALA A 316 -5.62 1.13 6.78
N LEU A 317 -6.01 1.38 5.52
CA LEU A 317 -7.36 1.16 5.01
C LEU A 317 -7.51 -0.25 4.45
N ALA A 318 -6.52 -0.75 3.70
CA ALA A 318 -6.48 -2.11 3.14
C ALA A 318 -6.58 -3.19 4.23
N SER A 319 -5.98 -2.97 5.40
CA SER A 319 -6.04 -3.88 6.57
C SER A 319 -7.41 -3.93 7.27
N ARG A 320 -8.39 -3.13 6.85
CA ARG A 320 -9.70 -3.05 7.48
C ARG A 320 -10.80 -3.39 6.47
N PRO A 321 -11.87 -4.09 6.89
CA PRO A 321 -13.04 -4.28 6.06
C PRO A 321 -13.54 -2.94 5.53
N HIS A 322 -13.98 -2.94 4.27
CA HIS A 322 -14.66 -1.79 3.70
C HIS A 322 -15.99 -1.59 4.43
N SER A 323 -16.02 -0.61 5.33
CA SER A 323 -17.23 -0.19 6.05
C SER A 323 -17.85 1.03 5.36
N SER A 324 -19.15 1.19 5.52
CA SER A 324 -19.93 2.34 5.04
C SER A 324 -19.26 3.70 5.34
N SER A 325 -19.51 4.65 4.42
CA SER A 325 -18.85 5.94 4.22
C SER A 325 -18.24 6.56 5.49
N LYS A 326 -16.92 6.52 5.57
CA LYS A 326 -16.19 7.34 6.55
C LYS A 326 -16.19 8.77 6.04
N TRP A 327 -16.63 9.70 6.89
CA TRP A 327 -16.79 11.13 6.53
C TRP A 327 -15.53 11.72 5.87
N TYR A 328 -14.33 11.32 6.31
CA TYR A 328 -13.07 11.85 5.79
C TYR A 328 -12.72 11.36 4.38
N LEU A 329 -13.29 10.24 3.92
CA LEU A 329 -13.10 9.79 2.53
C LEU A 329 -13.78 10.74 1.54
N TRP A 330 -14.78 11.51 1.98
CA TRP A 330 -15.35 12.59 1.17
C TRP A 330 -14.30 13.65 0.84
N LEU A 331 -13.37 13.96 1.74
CA LEU A 331 -12.28 14.90 1.44
C LEU A 331 -11.32 14.37 0.35
N MET A 332 -11.27 13.05 0.17
CA MET A 332 -10.46 12.40 -0.86
C MET A 332 -11.18 12.28 -2.21
N TRP A 333 -12.37 12.89 -2.36
CA TRP A 333 -13.15 12.81 -3.60
C TRP A 333 -12.36 13.20 -4.87
N PRO A 334 -11.40 14.16 -4.88
CA PRO A 334 -10.66 14.47 -6.10
C PRO A 334 -9.83 13.28 -6.58
N LEU A 335 -9.23 12.54 -5.65
CA LEU A 335 -8.47 11.32 -5.94
C LEU A 335 -9.40 10.19 -6.39
N THR A 336 -10.58 10.06 -5.77
CA THR A 336 -11.62 9.11 -6.19
C THR A 336 -12.09 9.39 -7.63
N ALA A 337 -12.35 10.67 -7.95
CA ALA A 337 -12.80 11.11 -9.25
C ALA A 337 -11.72 10.87 -10.32
N LEU A 338 -10.47 11.26 -10.03
CA LEU A 338 -9.34 11.00 -10.91
C LEU A 338 -9.18 9.50 -11.17
N SER A 339 -9.22 8.66 -10.12
CA SER A 339 -9.11 7.22 -10.29
C SER A 339 -10.26 6.62 -11.09
N THR A 340 -11.48 7.13 -10.92
CA THR A 340 -12.65 6.67 -11.68
C THR A 340 -12.51 7.02 -13.16
N LEU A 341 -12.03 8.23 -13.47
CA LEU A 341 -11.71 8.66 -14.82
C LEU A 341 -10.60 7.79 -15.43
N MET A 342 -9.52 7.55 -14.68
CA MET A 342 -8.42 6.69 -15.12
C MET A 342 -8.88 5.26 -15.37
N ALA A 343 -9.74 4.70 -14.51
CA ALA A 343 -10.34 3.38 -14.73
C ALA A 343 -11.20 3.33 -15.99
N GLY A 344 -11.90 4.42 -16.33
CA GLY A 344 -12.65 4.54 -17.59
C GLY A 344 -11.74 4.53 -18.83
N LEU A 345 -10.56 5.13 -18.75
CA LEU A 345 -9.57 5.18 -19.83
C LEU A 345 -8.72 3.90 -19.93
N TYR A 346 -8.47 3.23 -18.81
CA TYR A 346 -7.70 1.99 -18.77
C TYR A 346 -8.51 0.83 -19.36
N ALA A 347 -8.12 0.38 -20.55
CA ALA A 347 -8.74 -0.74 -21.24
C ALA A 347 -8.00 -2.08 -21.01
N ARG A 348 -7.32 -2.24 -19.86
CA ARG A 348 -6.56 -3.47 -19.54
C ARG A 348 -6.66 -3.83 -18.06
N PRO A 349 -6.69 -5.13 -17.73
CA PRO A 349 -6.44 -5.58 -16.36
C PRO A 349 -5.06 -5.10 -15.88
N PHE A 350 -4.94 -4.81 -14.59
CA PHE A 350 -3.68 -4.39 -13.99
C PHE A 350 -3.38 -5.18 -12.72
N LEU A 351 -2.09 -5.35 -12.44
CA LEU A 351 -1.61 -6.02 -11.24
C LEU A 351 -1.85 -5.15 -10.00
N VAL A 352 -2.46 -5.73 -8.97
CA VAL A 352 -2.72 -5.08 -7.68
C VAL A 352 -1.71 -5.52 -6.63
N GLU A 353 -1.47 -6.83 -6.53
CA GLU A 353 -0.58 -7.41 -5.52
C GLU A 353 0.05 -8.70 -6.06
N SER A 354 1.19 -9.08 -5.49
CA SER A 354 1.88 -10.33 -5.77
C SER A 354 2.41 -10.92 -4.47
N HIS A 355 2.08 -12.18 -4.21
CA HIS A 355 2.44 -12.89 -2.99
C HIS A 355 3.18 -14.17 -3.34
N ARG A 356 4.19 -14.53 -2.56
CA ARG A 356 4.94 -15.78 -2.73
C ARG A 356 4.71 -16.70 -1.55
N PHE A 357 4.09 -17.85 -1.83
CA PHE A 357 3.89 -18.93 -0.87
C PHE A 357 4.80 -20.10 -1.24
N HIS A 358 5.96 -20.20 -0.58
CA HIS A 358 7.00 -21.19 -0.88
C HIS A 358 7.45 -21.14 -2.36
N LYS A 359 7.00 -22.11 -3.16
CA LYS A 359 7.31 -22.26 -4.59
C LYS A 359 6.19 -21.71 -5.50
N LEU A 360 5.11 -21.19 -4.91
CA LEU A 360 3.96 -20.66 -5.65
C LEU A 360 3.97 -19.13 -5.60
N THR A 361 3.96 -18.51 -6.77
CA THR A 361 3.71 -17.07 -6.93
C THR A 361 2.24 -16.87 -7.28
N LEU A 362 1.53 -16.10 -6.44
CA LEU A 362 0.14 -15.73 -6.59
C LEU A 362 0.06 -14.25 -6.96
N GLN A 363 -0.73 -13.88 -7.95
CA GLN A 363 -0.99 -12.47 -8.27
C GLN A 363 -2.48 -12.17 -8.25
N THR A 364 -2.86 -10.98 -7.76
CA THR A 364 -4.22 -10.47 -7.95
C THR A 364 -4.21 -9.41 -9.03
N TRP A 365 -5.01 -9.64 -10.07
CA TRP A 365 -5.22 -8.68 -11.14
C TRP A 365 -6.60 -8.06 -10.99
N ALA A 366 -6.71 -6.75 -11.18
CA ALA A 366 -8.00 -6.06 -11.15
C ALA A 366 -8.40 -5.60 -12.55
N ILE A 367 -9.65 -5.83 -12.87
CA ILE A 367 -10.30 -5.17 -14.00
C ILE A 367 -10.67 -3.75 -13.57
N PRO A 368 -10.37 -2.72 -14.39
CA PRO A 368 -10.68 -1.32 -14.11
C PRO A 368 -12.18 -1.02 -14.30
N LYS A 369 -13.05 -1.80 -13.65
CA LYS A 369 -14.51 -1.68 -13.68
C LYS A 369 -15.07 -1.79 -12.27
N TYR A 370 -16.08 -0.98 -12.01
CA TYR A 370 -16.82 -0.94 -10.75
C TYR A 370 -18.05 -1.86 -10.82
N LYS A 371 -18.54 -2.28 -9.64
CA LYS A 371 -19.72 -3.17 -9.50
C LYS A 371 -20.90 -2.74 -10.37
N ILE A 372 -21.20 -1.44 -10.43
CA ILE A 372 -22.35 -0.92 -11.20
C ILE A 372 -22.26 -1.27 -12.68
N GLN A 373 -21.05 -1.29 -13.26
CA GLN A 373 -20.84 -1.58 -14.68
C GLN A 373 -21.13 -3.05 -15.03
N TYR A 374 -21.05 -3.98 -14.08
CA TYR A 374 -21.42 -5.39 -14.29
C TYR A 374 -22.94 -5.61 -14.41
N PHE A 375 -23.75 -4.66 -13.94
CA PHE A 375 -25.20 -4.71 -14.03
C PHE A 375 -25.75 -3.95 -15.26
N LEU A 376 -24.92 -3.14 -15.92
CA LEU A 376 -25.29 -2.41 -17.13
C LEU A 376 -25.15 -3.30 -18.36
N GLN A 377 -26.26 -3.57 -19.07
CA GLN A 377 -26.28 -4.49 -20.22
C GLN A 377 -25.29 -4.07 -21.33
N TRP A 378 -25.21 -2.78 -21.63
CA TRP A 378 -24.30 -2.23 -22.66
C TRP A 378 -22.81 -2.35 -22.29
N GLN A 379 -22.47 -2.54 -21.01
CA GLN A 379 -21.10 -2.74 -20.55
C GLN A 379 -20.68 -4.22 -20.55
N LYS A 380 -21.62 -5.18 -20.66
CA LYS A 380 -21.31 -6.62 -20.59
C LYS A 380 -20.23 -7.05 -21.59
N SER A 381 -20.31 -6.57 -22.83
CA SER A 381 -19.31 -6.85 -23.86
C SER A 381 -17.92 -6.31 -23.47
N SER A 382 -17.86 -5.06 -23.00
CA SER A 382 -16.60 -4.46 -22.54
C SER A 382 -15.97 -5.23 -21.37
N VAL A 383 -16.78 -5.64 -20.39
CA VAL A 383 -16.32 -6.44 -19.24
C VAL A 383 -15.82 -7.82 -19.70
N ASN A 384 -16.57 -8.52 -20.55
CA ASN A 384 -16.19 -9.82 -21.06
C ASN A 384 -14.88 -9.77 -21.86
N ASN A 385 -14.66 -8.72 -22.66
CA ASN A 385 -13.42 -8.52 -23.40
C ASN A 385 -12.22 -8.31 -22.45
N LEU A 386 -12.41 -7.64 -21.31
CA LEU A 386 -11.36 -7.46 -20.31
C LEU A 386 -11.03 -8.76 -19.56
N ILE A 387 -12.04 -9.57 -19.25
CA ILE A 387 -11.84 -10.91 -18.66
C ILE A 387 -11.12 -11.82 -19.66
N GLU A 388 -11.56 -11.83 -20.91
CA GLU A 388 -10.93 -12.60 -21.98
C GLU A 388 -9.47 -12.23 -22.15
N LYS A 389 -9.18 -10.92 -22.21
CA LYS A 389 -7.81 -10.41 -22.26
C LYS A 389 -6.97 -10.88 -21.08
N ALA A 390 -7.51 -10.85 -19.86
CA ALA A 390 -6.80 -11.36 -18.68
C ALA A 390 -6.46 -12.86 -18.81
N ILE A 391 -7.37 -13.66 -19.37
CA ILE A 391 -7.16 -15.09 -19.59
C ILE A 391 -6.05 -15.33 -20.62
N LEU A 392 -6.07 -14.59 -21.73
CA LEU A 392 -5.05 -14.71 -22.77
C LEU A 392 -3.67 -14.21 -22.29
N ASP A 393 -3.62 -13.09 -21.55
CA ASP A 393 -2.39 -12.59 -20.94
C ASP A 393 -1.83 -13.61 -19.92
N ALA A 394 -2.70 -14.35 -19.21
CA ALA A 394 -2.30 -15.41 -18.28
C ALA A 394 -1.77 -16.65 -19.01
N GLU A 395 -2.38 -17.05 -20.13
CA GLU A 395 -1.88 -18.13 -20.99
C GLU A 395 -0.49 -17.79 -21.54
N GLU A 396 -0.29 -16.58 -22.06
CA GLU A 396 1.01 -16.12 -22.57
C GLU A 396 2.10 -16.16 -21.48
N LYS A 397 1.74 -15.81 -20.25
CA LYS A 397 2.64 -15.86 -19.08
C LYS A 397 2.83 -17.27 -18.50
N GLY A 398 2.19 -18.29 -19.07
CA GLY A 398 2.29 -19.68 -18.59
C GLY A 398 1.66 -19.91 -17.22
N VAL A 399 0.63 -19.14 -16.87
CA VAL A 399 -0.12 -19.27 -15.62
C VAL A 399 -0.83 -20.63 -15.60
N LYS A 400 -0.79 -21.33 -14.46
CA LYS A 400 -1.42 -22.65 -14.33
C LYS A 400 -2.92 -22.54 -14.08
N VAL A 401 -3.33 -21.58 -13.25
CA VAL A 401 -4.72 -21.38 -12.84
C VAL A 401 -5.05 -19.90 -12.81
N LEU A 402 -6.17 -19.52 -13.44
CA LEU A 402 -6.77 -18.21 -13.29
C LEU A 402 -8.15 -18.37 -12.65
N SER A 403 -8.34 -17.75 -11.49
CA SER A 403 -9.60 -17.75 -10.76
C SER A 403 -10.39 -16.46 -11.03
N LEU A 404 -11.64 -16.60 -11.44
CA LEU A 404 -12.58 -15.51 -11.66
C LEU A 404 -13.20 -15.08 -10.32
N GLY A 405 -12.73 -13.95 -9.79
CA GLY A 405 -13.20 -13.36 -8.53
C GLY A 405 -14.43 -12.48 -8.67
N LEU A 406 -15.18 -12.33 -7.58
CA LEU A 406 -16.34 -11.44 -7.48
C LEU A 406 -17.37 -11.64 -8.60
N LEU A 407 -17.74 -10.59 -9.35
CA LEU A 407 -18.71 -10.66 -10.44
C LEU A 407 -18.09 -11.11 -11.77
N ASN A 408 -16.79 -11.39 -11.83
CA ASN A 408 -16.14 -11.93 -13.04
C ASN A 408 -16.58 -13.37 -13.35
N GLN A 409 -17.16 -14.08 -12.39
CA GLN A 409 -17.68 -15.45 -12.53
C GLN A 409 -19.20 -15.52 -12.70
N LYS A 410 -19.87 -14.40 -13.00
CA LYS A 410 -21.34 -14.35 -13.01
C LYS A 410 -21.92 -15.17 -14.16
N GLU A 411 -22.97 -15.97 -13.89
CA GLU A 411 -23.60 -16.86 -14.86
C GLU A 411 -24.09 -16.14 -16.13
N ASP A 412 -24.85 -15.06 -15.97
CA ASP A 412 -25.42 -14.27 -17.07
C ASP A 412 -24.39 -13.35 -17.76
N LEU A 413 -23.14 -13.37 -17.30
CA LEU A 413 -22.04 -12.65 -17.91
C LEU A 413 -21.25 -13.59 -18.83
N ASN A 414 -20.82 -14.74 -18.32
CA ASN A 414 -19.91 -15.65 -19.03
C ASN A 414 -20.05 -17.12 -18.66
N ALA A 415 -21.20 -17.52 -18.10
CA ALA A 415 -21.48 -18.90 -17.69
C ALA A 415 -20.36 -19.47 -16.79
N TYR A 416 -19.95 -18.71 -15.76
CA TYR A 416 -18.88 -19.10 -14.84
C TYR A 416 -17.52 -19.34 -15.52
N GLY A 417 -17.27 -18.66 -16.65
CA GLY A 417 -16.06 -18.79 -17.47
C GLY A 417 -16.13 -19.85 -18.58
N GLU A 418 -17.22 -20.62 -18.67
CA GLU A 418 -17.39 -21.68 -19.68
C GLU A 418 -17.26 -21.16 -21.12
N ILE A 419 -17.71 -19.92 -21.38
CA ILE A 419 -17.62 -19.33 -22.72
C ILE A 419 -16.17 -19.23 -23.22
N TYR A 420 -15.21 -19.00 -22.33
CA TYR A 420 -13.81 -18.81 -22.70
C TYR A 420 -13.13 -20.15 -22.97
N VAL A 421 -13.44 -21.15 -22.14
CA VAL A 421 -12.95 -22.52 -22.32
C VAL A 421 -13.47 -23.12 -23.63
N LYS A 422 -14.73 -22.85 -23.99
CA LYS A 422 -15.30 -23.28 -25.28
C LYS A 422 -14.70 -22.54 -26.47
N ARG A 423 -14.45 -21.23 -26.32
CA ARG A 423 -13.87 -20.40 -27.38
C ARG A 423 -12.41 -20.74 -27.65
N TYR A 424 -11.66 -21.12 -26.62
CA TYR A 424 -10.24 -21.45 -26.71
C TYR A 424 -10.00 -22.86 -26.13
N PRO A 425 -10.28 -23.93 -26.90
CA PRO A 425 -10.16 -25.30 -26.41
C PRO A 425 -8.72 -25.72 -26.10
N GLU A 426 -7.73 -25.00 -26.62
CA GLU A 426 -6.29 -25.28 -26.44
C GLU A 426 -5.66 -24.54 -25.24
N LEU A 427 -6.45 -23.81 -24.42
CA LEU A 427 -5.92 -23.12 -23.23
C LEU A 427 -5.24 -24.12 -22.28
N LYS A 428 -4.00 -23.81 -21.90
CA LYS A 428 -3.26 -24.55 -20.87
C LYS A 428 -3.59 -24.01 -19.48
N VAL A 429 -3.88 -22.71 -19.39
CA VAL A 429 -4.36 -22.08 -18.16
C VAL A 429 -5.74 -22.62 -17.79
N LYS A 430 -5.87 -23.10 -16.56
CA LYS A 430 -7.16 -23.57 -16.04
C LYS A 430 -7.97 -22.38 -15.53
N VAL A 431 -9.05 -22.05 -16.22
CA VAL A 431 -10.01 -21.03 -15.78
C VAL A 431 -10.98 -21.65 -14.77
N VAL A 432 -11.05 -21.09 -13.57
CA VAL A 432 -11.92 -21.57 -12.49
C VAL A 432 -12.73 -20.43 -11.88
N ASP A 433 -13.90 -20.74 -11.32
CA ASP A 433 -14.77 -19.78 -10.62
C ASP A 433 -14.53 -19.76 -9.09
N GLY A 434 -13.80 -20.74 -8.56
CA GLY A 434 -13.54 -20.88 -7.12
C GLY A 434 -14.73 -21.40 -6.31
N SER A 435 -15.85 -21.75 -6.94
CA SER A 435 -17.09 -22.17 -6.26
C SER A 435 -16.85 -23.40 -5.37
N SER A 436 -16.14 -24.42 -5.85
CA SER A 436 -15.88 -25.64 -5.08
C SER A 436 -15.04 -25.40 -3.82
N LEU A 437 -14.05 -24.51 -3.91
CA LEU A 437 -13.24 -24.12 -2.75
C LEU A 437 -14.10 -23.37 -1.73
N ALA A 438 -14.95 -22.44 -2.18
CA ALA A 438 -15.89 -21.73 -1.31
C ALA A 438 -16.84 -22.70 -0.58
N VAL A 439 -17.39 -23.69 -1.29
CA VAL A 439 -18.22 -24.76 -0.68
C VAL A 439 -17.42 -25.51 0.38
N GLY A 440 -16.20 -25.95 0.06
CA GLY A 440 -15.33 -26.67 1.01
C GLY A 440 -15.02 -25.86 2.27
N VAL A 441 -14.70 -24.58 2.13
CA VAL A 441 -14.45 -23.66 3.26
C VAL A 441 -15.69 -23.49 4.12
N ILE A 442 -16.88 -23.29 3.52
CA ILE A 442 -18.14 -23.18 4.26
C ILE A 442 -18.40 -24.45 5.05
N LEU A 443 -18.31 -25.63 4.40
CA LEU A 443 -18.55 -26.91 5.05
C LEU A 443 -17.57 -27.20 6.20
N ASN A 444 -16.32 -26.76 6.07
CA ASN A 444 -15.30 -26.92 7.12
C ASN A 444 -15.45 -25.90 8.27
N SER A 445 -16.08 -24.76 8.00
CA SER A 445 -16.32 -23.71 9.01
C SER A 445 -17.54 -24.01 9.90
N ILE A 446 -18.36 -24.99 9.51
CA ILE A 446 -19.54 -25.39 10.29
C ILE A 446 -19.09 -26.20 11.52
N PRO A 447 -19.51 -25.80 12.74
CA PRO A 447 -19.13 -26.51 13.97
C PRO A 447 -19.55 -27.97 13.96
N LYS A 448 -18.72 -28.83 14.55
CA LYS A 448 -19.06 -30.26 14.74
C LYS A 448 -20.32 -30.38 15.61
N GLY A 449 -21.21 -31.31 15.26
CA GLY A 449 -22.48 -31.53 15.96
C GLY A 449 -23.64 -30.65 15.51
N THR A 450 -23.45 -29.79 14.50
CA THR A 450 -24.55 -29.01 13.91
C THR A 450 -25.57 -29.94 13.26
N THR A 451 -26.83 -29.87 13.71
CA THR A 451 -27.97 -30.67 13.19
C THR A 451 -28.84 -29.89 12.22
N GLN A 452 -28.84 -28.54 12.30
CA GLN A 452 -29.62 -27.67 11.42
C GLN A 452 -28.84 -26.42 11.01
N VAL A 453 -28.99 -26.01 9.75
CA VAL A 453 -28.39 -24.82 9.15
C VAL A 453 -29.47 -24.02 8.41
N LEU A 454 -29.53 -22.71 8.66
CA LEU A 454 -30.35 -21.80 7.86
C LEU A 454 -29.50 -21.15 6.76
N LEU A 455 -29.92 -21.29 5.50
CA LEU A 455 -29.34 -20.55 4.39
C LEU A 455 -30.03 -19.20 4.25
N THR A 456 -29.27 -18.12 4.45
CA THR A 456 -29.75 -16.74 4.32
C THR A 456 -29.09 -16.07 3.11
N GLY A 457 -29.86 -15.80 2.04
CA GLY A 457 -29.36 -15.12 0.84
C GLY A 457 -29.98 -15.64 -0.46
N ASN A 458 -29.46 -15.16 -1.60
CA ASN A 458 -29.90 -15.64 -2.91
C ASN A 458 -29.35 -17.06 -3.20
N LEU A 459 -30.15 -17.89 -3.86
CA LEU A 459 -29.74 -19.23 -4.29
C LEU A 459 -28.77 -19.18 -5.48
N THR A 460 -27.48 -19.16 -5.17
CA THR A 460 -26.39 -19.26 -6.14
C THR A 460 -25.95 -20.72 -6.32
N LYS A 461 -25.16 -21.02 -7.36
CA LYS A 461 -24.49 -22.32 -7.55
C LYS A 461 -23.80 -22.84 -6.27
N VAL A 462 -23.11 -21.96 -5.55
CA VAL A 462 -22.47 -22.28 -4.26
C VAL A 462 -23.50 -22.65 -3.20
N ALA A 463 -24.59 -21.90 -3.08
CA ALA A 463 -25.66 -22.18 -2.11
C ALA A 463 -26.30 -23.56 -2.36
N TYR A 464 -26.58 -23.91 -3.62
CA TYR A 464 -27.08 -25.24 -3.98
C TYR A 464 -26.09 -26.35 -3.60
N ALA A 465 -24.81 -26.18 -3.92
CA ALA A 465 -23.78 -27.17 -3.61
C ALA A 465 -23.58 -27.35 -2.10
N VAL A 466 -23.62 -26.26 -1.31
CA VAL A 466 -23.60 -26.32 0.16
C VAL A 466 -24.84 -27.05 0.69
N ALA A 467 -26.03 -26.70 0.21
CA ALA A 467 -27.27 -27.34 0.64
C ALA A 467 -27.24 -28.85 0.41
N LEU A 468 -26.87 -29.27 -0.81
CA LEU A 468 -26.71 -30.68 -1.16
C LEU A 468 -25.69 -31.39 -0.27
N ALA A 469 -24.51 -30.81 -0.09
CA ALA A 469 -23.45 -31.42 0.72
C ALA A 469 -23.82 -31.53 2.21
N LEU A 470 -24.61 -30.59 2.75
CA LEU A 470 -25.12 -30.65 4.12
C LEU A 470 -26.23 -31.71 4.25
N SER A 471 -27.16 -31.76 3.30
CA SER A 471 -28.20 -32.79 3.27
C SER A 471 -27.61 -34.20 3.19
N HIS A 472 -26.54 -34.40 2.41
CA HIS A 472 -25.80 -35.67 2.36
C HIS A 472 -25.15 -36.06 3.71
N LYS A 473 -24.83 -35.08 4.55
CA LYS A 473 -24.32 -35.30 5.92
C LYS A 473 -25.43 -35.48 6.96
N GLY A 474 -26.70 -35.53 6.54
CA GLY A 474 -27.85 -35.64 7.45
C GLY A 474 -28.15 -34.36 8.22
N ILE A 475 -27.59 -33.22 7.79
CA ILE A 475 -27.83 -31.92 8.43
C ILE A 475 -29.06 -31.30 7.78
N GLN A 476 -30.03 -30.85 8.59
CA GLN A 476 -31.21 -30.19 8.09
C GLN A 476 -30.88 -28.80 7.53
N VAL A 477 -31.24 -28.54 6.28
CA VAL A 477 -31.04 -27.25 5.62
C VAL A 477 -32.37 -26.53 5.53
N ALA A 478 -32.48 -25.45 6.30
CA ALA A 478 -33.63 -24.57 6.33
C ALA A 478 -33.48 -23.42 5.32
N SER A 479 -34.59 -23.03 4.69
CA SER A 479 -34.71 -21.81 3.88
C SER A 479 -35.80 -20.89 4.44
N SER A 480 -35.53 -19.58 4.44
CA SER A 480 -36.45 -18.55 4.92
C SER A 480 -37.54 -18.16 3.90
N LYS A 481 -37.32 -18.39 2.59
CA LYS A 481 -38.31 -18.05 1.55
C LYS A 481 -38.87 -19.32 0.90
N GLU A 482 -40.19 -19.33 0.71
CA GLU A 482 -40.91 -20.50 0.19
C GLU A 482 -40.50 -20.82 -1.25
N GLU A 483 -40.31 -19.79 -2.08
CA GLU A 483 -39.81 -19.95 -3.45
C GLU A 483 -38.40 -20.56 -3.50
N GLU A 484 -37.53 -20.15 -2.57
CA GLU A 484 -36.17 -20.67 -2.47
C GLU A 484 -36.18 -22.14 -2.02
N TYR A 485 -37.03 -22.50 -1.05
CA TYR A 485 -37.23 -23.88 -0.66
C TYR A 485 -37.73 -24.75 -1.83
N LYS A 486 -38.74 -24.28 -2.59
CA LYS A 486 -39.26 -25.00 -3.77
C LYS A 486 -38.17 -25.22 -4.83
N LYS A 487 -37.32 -24.22 -5.07
CA LYS A 487 -36.18 -24.31 -6.00
C LYS A 487 -35.12 -25.30 -5.51
N LEU A 488 -34.73 -25.26 -4.24
CA LEU A 488 -33.80 -26.21 -3.62
C LEU A 488 -34.32 -27.65 -3.74
N LYS A 489 -35.58 -27.88 -3.39
CA LYS A 489 -36.22 -29.21 -3.49
C LYS A 489 -36.23 -29.73 -4.93
N LYS A 490 -36.58 -28.88 -5.91
CA LYS A 490 -36.55 -29.24 -7.34
C LYS A 490 -35.14 -29.58 -7.83
N SER A 491 -34.12 -28.84 -7.40
CA SER A 491 -32.72 -29.11 -7.78
C SER A 491 -32.18 -30.39 -7.13
N SER A 492 -32.55 -30.68 -5.89
CA SER A 492 -32.15 -31.89 -5.15
C SER A 492 -32.65 -33.17 -5.82
N ILE A 493 -33.90 -33.14 -6.31
CA ILE A 493 -34.53 -34.23 -7.06
C ILE A 493 -33.81 -34.49 -8.39
N ASN A 494 -33.33 -33.44 -9.07
CA ASN A 494 -32.63 -33.58 -10.35
C ASN A 494 -31.17 -34.02 -10.23
N MET A 495 -30.53 -33.81 -9.06
CA MET A 495 -29.09 -34.10 -8.85
C MET A 495 -28.82 -35.34 -7.98
N SER A 496 -29.81 -35.83 -7.23
CA SER A 496 -29.64 -37.01 -6.36
C SER A 496 -30.87 -37.93 -6.43
N ASN A 497 -30.66 -39.20 -6.80
CA ASN A 497 -31.69 -40.26 -6.77
C ASN A 497 -31.92 -40.83 -5.35
N ASN A 498 -31.40 -40.19 -4.29
CA ASN A 498 -31.46 -40.68 -2.92
C ASN A 498 -32.62 -40.03 -2.14
N SER A 499 -33.44 -40.83 -1.46
CA SER A 499 -34.58 -40.36 -0.66
C SER A 499 -34.18 -39.54 0.57
N THR A 500 -33.01 -39.83 1.15
CA THR A 500 -32.50 -39.20 2.39
C THR A 500 -32.13 -37.72 2.24
N THR A 501 -31.77 -37.27 1.03
CA THR A 501 -31.40 -35.86 0.78
C THR A 501 -32.63 -34.94 0.80
N ASN A 502 -33.79 -35.47 0.40
CA ASN A 502 -35.05 -34.73 0.35
C ASN A 502 -35.69 -34.53 1.74
N GLU A 503 -35.43 -35.43 2.69
CA GLU A 503 -35.91 -35.32 4.08
C GLU A 503 -35.17 -34.26 4.89
N CYS A 504 -33.94 -33.94 4.50
CA CYS A 504 -33.11 -32.94 5.19
C CYS A 504 -33.44 -31.49 4.76
N LEU A 505 -34.20 -31.26 3.69
CA LEU A 505 -34.60 -29.91 3.26
C LEU A 505 -35.88 -29.47 3.98
N VAL A 506 -35.81 -28.35 4.71
CA VAL A 506 -36.93 -27.87 5.53
C VAL A 506 -37.30 -26.44 5.18
N PHE A 507 -38.59 -26.16 5.08
CA PHE A 507 -39.11 -24.79 5.02
C PHE A 507 -39.49 -24.33 6.44
N SER A 508 -39.03 -23.17 6.88
CA SER A 508 -39.42 -22.64 8.19
C SER A 508 -39.50 -21.11 8.23
N GLN A 509 -40.72 -20.59 8.43
CA GLN A 509 -40.96 -19.18 8.75
C GLN A 509 -40.70 -18.85 10.25
N LYS A 510 -40.84 -19.84 11.15
CA LYS A 510 -40.73 -19.64 12.61
C LYS A 510 -39.30 -19.31 13.08
N LEU A 511 -38.29 -19.77 12.34
CA LEU A 511 -36.87 -19.50 12.65
C LEU A 511 -36.45 -18.05 12.37
N VAL A 512 -37.22 -17.32 11.55
CA VAL A 512 -37.00 -15.90 11.23
C VAL A 512 -37.55 -14.99 12.34
N ALA A 513 -38.67 -15.36 12.97
CA ALA A 513 -39.36 -14.53 13.96
C ALA A 513 -38.69 -14.51 15.36
N LYS A 514 -37.87 -15.51 15.70
CA LYS A 514 -37.26 -15.60 17.05
C LYS A 514 -35.96 -14.79 17.20
N LYS A 515 -35.48 -14.11 16.14
CA LYS A 515 -34.17 -13.40 16.14
C LYS A 515 -34.16 -12.05 15.41
N SER A 516 -35.29 -11.52 14.94
CA SER A 516 -35.33 -10.16 14.35
C SER A 516 -34.88 -9.08 15.33
N ASP A 517 -35.11 -9.29 16.64
CA ASP A 517 -34.85 -8.29 17.67
C ASP A 517 -33.38 -8.25 18.13
N GLU A 518 -32.60 -9.32 17.90
CA GLU A 518 -31.16 -9.39 18.21
C GLU A 518 -30.25 -9.12 16.99
N CYS A 519 -30.79 -9.16 15.77
CA CYS A 519 -30.01 -9.12 14.53
C CYS A 519 -29.63 -7.72 14.02
N MET A 520 -30.22 -6.64 14.55
CA MET A 520 -29.89 -5.26 14.12
C MET A 520 -28.52 -4.75 14.60
N ALA A 521 -27.84 -5.47 15.50
CA ALA A 521 -26.58 -5.02 16.10
C ALA A 521 -25.29 -5.50 15.40
N TYR A 522 -25.35 -6.43 14.43
CA TYR A 522 -24.14 -7.09 13.88
C TYR A 522 -24.15 -7.30 12.34
N SER A 523 -24.61 -6.31 11.58
CA SER A 523 -24.63 -6.34 10.10
C SER A 523 -23.26 -6.06 9.44
N GLY A 524 -22.15 -6.42 10.09
CA GLY A 524 -20.78 -6.20 9.60
C GLY A 524 -20.00 -7.44 9.16
N ASN A 525 -20.50 -8.65 9.40
CA ASN A 525 -19.74 -9.88 9.13
C ASN A 525 -20.46 -10.81 8.15
N SER A 526 -19.87 -10.96 6.97
CA SER A 526 -20.15 -12.03 6.00
C SER A 526 -19.76 -13.39 6.58
N THR A 527 -20.67 -14.00 7.32
CA THR A 527 -20.65 -15.43 7.65
C THR A 527 -22.01 -16.00 7.28
N TRP A 528 -22.05 -16.81 6.22
CA TRP A 528 -23.26 -17.24 5.51
C TRP A 528 -24.04 -18.36 6.20
N VAL A 529 -23.58 -18.83 7.36
CA VAL A 529 -24.17 -19.95 8.09
C VAL A 529 -24.21 -19.59 9.57
N ARG A 530 -25.41 -19.51 10.15
CA ARG A 530 -25.60 -19.32 11.60
C ARG A 530 -26.37 -20.51 12.17
N ARG A 531 -25.92 -20.95 13.35
CA ARG A 531 -26.55 -21.99 14.17
C ARG A 531 -27.98 -21.59 14.51
N LEU A 532 -28.90 -22.52 14.31
CA LEU A 532 -30.18 -22.54 15.00
C LEU A 532 -30.02 -23.57 16.12
N GLU A 533 -30.34 -23.17 17.34
CA GLU A 533 -30.23 -24.03 18.54
C GLU A 533 -31.20 -25.20 18.49
#